data_AF-A0AAW3MTC6-F1
#
_entry.id   AF-A0AAW3MTC6-F1
#
_cell.length_a   1.000
_cell.length_b   1.000
_cell.length_c   1.000
_cell.angle_alpha   90.00
_cell.angle_beta   90.00
_cell.angle_gamma   90.00
#
_symmetry.space_group_name_H-M   'P 1'
#
loop_
_entity.id
_entity.type
_entity.pdbx_description
1 polymer ?
#
loop_
_entity_poly.entity_id
_entity_poly.type
_entity_poly.pdbx_seq_one_letter_code
_entity_poly.pdbx_strand_id
1 'polypeptide(L)'
;MPYIPPVFTIRTTEFFDAWFDALQDRIAKRRIQARIDRLATGNPGDWKSVGASVVEMRIDHGPGYRVYYAQRGSAWVILLCGGDKSTQQADIRAAHAMLEHLDLDTE
;
A
#
# COMPACT_ATOMS: atom_id res chain seq x y z
N MET A 1 6.77 -13.64 -29.10
CA MET A 1 5.65 -13.55 -28.15
C MET A 1 5.58 -12.14 -27.57
N PRO A 2 4.44 -11.44 -27.59
CA PRO A 2 4.26 -10.28 -26.74
C PRO A 2 4.20 -10.74 -25.27
N TYR A 3 5.02 -10.13 -24.42
CA TYR A 3 4.93 -10.30 -22.97
C TYR A 3 3.69 -9.55 -22.48
N ILE A 4 2.68 -10.29 -22.01
CA ILE A 4 1.56 -9.72 -21.27
C ILE A 4 2.05 -9.57 -19.83
N PRO A 5 2.24 -8.34 -19.31
CA PRO A 5 2.63 -8.19 -17.92
C PRO A 5 1.56 -8.84 -17.04
N PRO A 6 1.96 -9.57 -15.98
CA PRO A 6 1.00 -10.08 -15.01
C PRO A 6 0.27 -8.89 -14.41
N VAL A 7 -1.03 -8.82 -14.66
CA VAL A 7 -1.93 -7.87 -14.02
C VAL A 7 -2.20 -8.43 -12.63
N PHE A 8 -1.55 -7.84 -11.62
CA PHE A 8 -1.83 -8.19 -10.24
C PHE A 8 -3.10 -7.49 -9.78
N THR A 9 -3.98 -8.22 -9.11
CA THR A 9 -5.19 -7.63 -8.51
C THR A 9 -4.79 -6.78 -7.31
N ILE A 10 -5.29 -5.55 -7.23
CA ILE A 10 -5.15 -4.73 -6.02
C ILE A 10 -6.35 -5.00 -5.11
N ARG A 11 -6.10 -5.28 -3.84
CA ARG A 11 -7.09 -5.29 -2.77
C ARG A 11 -6.74 -4.20 -1.76
N THR A 12 -7.74 -3.54 -1.21
CA THR A 12 -7.58 -2.55 -0.14
C THR A 12 -8.26 -3.06 1.13
N THR A 13 -7.76 -2.61 2.28
CA THR A 13 -8.44 -2.78 3.57
C THR A 13 -9.40 -1.62 3.83
N GLU A 14 -10.38 -1.84 4.69
CA GLU A 14 -11.27 -0.80 5.18
C GLU A 14 -10.53 0.38 5.83
N PHE A 15 -9.38 0.11 6.48
CA PHE A 15 -8.54 1.14 7.09
C PHE A 15 -7.93 2.07 6.03
N PHE A 16 -7.45 1.50 4.93
CA PHE A 16 -6.95 2.29 3.82
C PHE A 16 -8.09 3.08 3.18
N ASP A 17 -9.23 2.45 2.90
CA ASP A 17 -10.36 3.10 2.23
C ASP A 17 -10.89 4.27 3.06
N ALA A 18 -11.07 4.09 4.37
CA ALA A 18 -11.51 5.14 5.28
C ALA A 18 -10.49 6.30 5.36
N TRP A 19 -9.19 5.99 5.45
CA TRP A 19 -8.13 7.00 5.44
C TRP A 19 -8.08 7.76 4.11
N PHE A 20 -8.19 7.02 3.00
CA PHE A 20 -8.16 7.58 1.66
C PHE A 20 -9.37 8.49 1.47
N ASP A 21 -10.57 8.10 1.88
CA ASP A 21 -11.76 8.94 1.78
C ASP A 21 -11.64 10.23 2.62
N ALA A 22 -11.10 10.12 3.84
CA ALA A 22 -10.87 11.26 4.73
C ALA A 22 -9.80 12.24 4.23
N LEU A 23 -8.91 11.83 3.32
CA LEU A 23 -7.84 12.68 2.81
C LEU A 23 -8.39 13.87 1.99
N GLN A 24 -8.20 15.09 2.51
CA GLN A 24 -8.68 16.31 1.83
C GLN A 24 -7.80 16.73 0.64
N ASP A 25 -6.53 16.32 0.62
CA ASP A 25 -5.61 16.63 -0.46
C ASP A 25 -5.95 15.81 -1.72
N ARG A 26 -6.62 16.47 -2.68
CA ARG A 26 -7.02 15.87 -3.95
C ARG A 26 -5.84 15.53 -4.86
N ILE A 27 -4.72 16.26 -4.73
CA ILE A 27 -3.51 16.00 -5.53
C ILE A 27 -2.80 14.77 -4.96
N ALA A 28 -2.69 14.68 -3.63
CA ALA A 28 -2.20 13.48 -2.95
C ALA A 28 -3.02 12.24 -3.34
N LYS A 29 -4.35 12.31 -3.26
CA LYS A 29 -5.26 11.22 -3.68
C LYS A 29 -4.94 10.69 -5.08
N ARG A 30 -4.83 11.59 -6.06
CA ARG A 30 -4.52 11.20 -7.46
C ARG A 30 -3.14 10.58 -7.59
N ARG A 31 -2.14 11.10 -6.88
CA ARG A 31 -0.77 10.56 -6.90
C ARG A 31 -0.69 9.18 -6.27
N ILE A 32 -1.38 8.97 -5.14
CA ILE A 32 -1.50 7.69 -4.46
C ILE A 32 -2.17 6.67 -5.39
N GLN A 33 -3.32 7.02 -5.99
CA GLN A 33 -4.01 6.15 -6.93
C GLN A 33 -3.12 5.77 -8.13
N ALA A 34 -2.48 6.75 -8.77
CA ALA A 34 -1.59 6.49 -9.91
C ALA A 34 -0.40 5.59 -9.53
N ARG A 35 0.04 5.62 -8.28
CA ARG A 35 1.09 4.74 -7.76
C ARG A 35 0.60 3.32 -7.52
N ILE A 36 -0.61 3.17 -7.00
CA ILE A 36 -1.29 1.87 -6.84
C ILE A 36 -1.52 1.23 -8.21
N ASP A 37 -1.97 1.99 -9.20
CA ASP A 37 -2.16 1.47 -10.56
C ASP A 37 -0.85 0.97 -11.16
N ARG A 38 0.26 1.66 -10.90
CA ARG A 38 1.59 1.22 -11.33
C ARG A 38 2.08 -0.01 -10.57
N LEU A 39 1.75 -0.15 -9.29
CA LEU A 39 2.02 -1.36 -8.52
C LEU A 39 1.33 -2.58 -9.15
N ALA A 40 0.10 -2.44 -9.63
CA ALA A 40 -0.62 -3.51 -10.34
C ALA A 40 0.11 -3.99 -11.60
N THR A 41 0.87 -3.08 -12.24
CA THR A 41 1.72 -3.38 -13.40
C THR A 41 3.15 -3.81 -13.06
N GLY A 42 3.47 -3.96 -11.76
CA GLY A 42 4.79 -4.39 -11.29
C GLY A 42 5.85 -3.28 -11.18
N ASN A 43 5.47 -2.00 -11.24
CA ASN A 43 6.41 -0.87 -11.10
C ASN A 43 6.03 0.10 -9.98
N PRO A 44 6.22 -0.28 -8.71
CA PRO A 44 5.89 0.58 -7.56
C PRO A 44 6.72 1.88 -7.49
N GLY A 45 7.93 1.89 -8.04
CA GLY A 45 8.86 3.04 -7.97
C GLY A 45 9.69 3.05 -6.69
N ASP A 46 9.55 4.08 -5.85
CA ASP A 46 10.30 4.17 -4.59
C ASP A 46 9.61 3.33 -3.50
N TRP A 47 10.20 2.17 -3.21
CA TRP A 47 9.72 1.24 -2.20
C TRP A 47 10.85 0.72 -1.33
N LYS A 48 10.51 0.35 -0.09
CA LYS A 48 11.42 -0.30 0.85
C LYS A 48 10.68 -1.42 1.58
N SER A 49 11.28 -2.60 1.63
CA SER A 49 10.77 -3.68 2.49
C SER A 49 10.92 -3.28 3.97
N VAL A 50 9.86 -3.47 4.75
CA VAL A 50 9.82 -3.17 6.19
C VAL A 50 9.63 -4.45 7.03
N GLY A 51 9.94 -5.61 6.45
CA GLY A 51 9.90 -6.93 7.10
C GLY A 51 8.65 -7.75 6.72
N ALA A 52 8.67 -9.05 7.05
CA ALA A 52 7.54 -9.99 7.02
C ALA A 52 6.54 -9.81 5.85
N SER A 53 7.04 -9.67 4.62
CA SER A 53 6.23 -9.48 3.40
C SER A 53 5.51 -8.12 3.26
N VAL A 54 5.69 -7.20 4.23
CA VAL A 54 5.21 -5.82 4.14
C VAL A 54 6.26 -4.93 3.45
N VAL A 55 5.77 -4.12 2.52
CA VAL A 55 6.54 -3.16 1.76
C VAL A 55 5.95 -1.76 1.95
N GLU A 56 6.82 -0.78 2.18
CA GLU A 56 6.48 0.64 2.25
C GLU A 56 6.77 1.29 0.89
N MET A 57 5.77 1.92 0.28
CA MET A 57 5.93 2.79 -0.88
C MET A 57 5.93 4.24 -0.43
N ARG A 58 6.96 4.99 -0.82
CA ARG A 58 7.09 6.40 -0.45
C ARG A 58 6.57 7.29 -1.55
N ILE A 59 5.77 8.27 -1.15
CA ILE A 59 5.20 9.26 -2.04
C ILE A 59 5.68 10.62 -1.56
N ASP A 60 6.64 11.18 -2.28
CA ASP A 60 7.18 12.51 -2.04
C ASP A 60 6.17 13.58 -2.48
N HIS A 61 5.18 13.80 -1.64
CA HIS A 61 4.14 14.81 -1.83
C HIS A 61 3.55 15.21 -0.48
N GLY A 62 3.37 16.52 -0.28
CA GLY A 62 2.81 17.08 0.95
C GLY A 62 3.66 16.68 2.18
N PRO A 63 3.07 16.08 3.22
CA PRO A 63 3.78 15.67 4.45
C PRO A 63 4.69 14.44 4.27
N GLY A 64 4.68 13.81 3.09
CA GLY A 64 5.45 12.60 2.80
C GLY A 64 4.66 11.33 3.11
N TYR A 65 3.67 11.03 2.26
CA TYR A 65 2.80 9.87 2.40
C TYR A 65 3.55 8.55 2.21
N ARG A 66 3.14 7.53 2.96
CA ARG A 66 3.68 6.17 2.90
C ARG A 66 2.56 5.17 2.78
N VAL A 67 2.54 4.39 1.72
CA VAL A 67 1.55 3.32 1.53
C VAL A 67 2.19 2.01 1.93
N TYR A 68 1.57 1.28 2.87
CA TYR A 68 2.00 -0.03 3.31
C TYR A 68 1.18 -1.09 2.59
N TYR A 69 1.85 -2.01 1.92
CA TYR A 69 1.21 -3.07 1.15
C TYR A 69 2.00 -4.37 1.23
N ALA A 70 1.34 -5.48 1.01
CA ALA A 70 1.95 -6.81 1.04
C ALA A 70 1.50 -7.64 -0.16
N GLN A 71 2.34 -8.59 -0.57
CA GLN A 71 1.98 -9.54 -1.63
C GLN A 71 1.26 -10.75 -1.03
N ARG A 72 0.10 -11.09 -1.59
CA ARG A 72 -0.70 -12.27 -1.25
C ARG A 72 -1.01 -13.04 -2.54
N GLY A 73 -0.23 -14.09 -2.82
CA GLY A 73 -0.37 -14.86 -4.06
C GLY A 73 -0.23 -13.97 -5.30
N SER A 74 -1.29 -13.90 -6.10
CA SER A 74 -1.38 -13.06 -7.31
C SER A 74 -2.00 -11.67 -7.08
N ALA A 75 -2.18 -11.25 -5.83
CA ALA A 75 -2.75 -9.96 -5.48
C ALA A 75 -1.80 -9.14 -4.59
N TRP A 76 -1.85 -7.82 -4.75
CA TRP A 76 -1.26 -6.87 -3.80
C TRP A 76 -2.36 -6.39 -2.86
N VAL A 77 -2.12 -6.50 -1.56
CA VAL A 77 -3.04 -6.00 -0.54
C VAL A 77 -2.47 -4.74 0.07
N ILE A 78 -3.20 -3.64 -0.05
CA ILE A 78 -2.89 -2.37 0.58
C ILE A 78 -3.46 -2.40 2.00
N LEU A 79 -2.57 -2.31 2.98
CA LEU A 79 -2.89 -2.49 4.40
C LEU A 79 -3.30 -1.18 5.06
N LEU A 80 -2.50 -0.13 4.88
CA LEU A 80 -2.79 1.22 5.37
C LEU A 80 -1.92 2.27 4.69
N CYS A 81 -2.23 3.54 4.92
CA CYS A 81 -1.39 4.66 4.52
C CYS A 81 -1.10 5.59 5.70
N GLY A 82 0.18 5.91 5.89
CA GLY A 82 0.66 6.88 6.88
C GLY A 82 0.89 8.24 6.23
N GLY A 83 0.44 9.29 6.90
CA GLY A 83 0.58 10.67 6.44
C GLY A 83 1.83 11.40 6.95
N ASP A 84 2.51 10.87 7.97
CA ASP A 84 3.61 11.58 8.66
C ASP A 84 4.79 10.62 8.94
N LYS A 85 6.01 11.17 9.01
CA LYS A 85 7.23 10.41 9.37
C LYS A 85 7.29 10.07 10.86
N SER A 86 6.71 10.90 11.71
CA SER A 86 6.67 10.70 13.16
C SER A 86 5.86 9.46 13.56
N THR A 87 4.85 9.08 12.76
CA THR A 87 4.00 7.89 13.00
C THR A 87 4.53 6.62 12.35
N GLN A 88 5.61 6.70 11.56
CA GLN A 88 6.11 5.59 10.73
C GLN A 88 6.28 4.27 11.50
N GLN A 89 6.84 4.30 12.72
CA GLN A 89 7.03 3.06 13.48
C GLN A 89 5.72 2.45 13.98
N ALA A 90 4.74 3.29 14.33
CA ALA A 90 3.40 2.82 14.71
C ALA A 90 2.67 2.23 13.50
N ASP A 91 2.78 2.91 12.35
CA ASP A 91 2.19 2.47 11.09
C ASP A 91 2.76 1.13 10.62
N ILE A 92 4.08 0.92 10.75
CA ILE A 92 4.72 -0.37 10.45
C ILE A 92 4.19 -1.47 11.38
N ARG A 93 4.08 -1.22 12.69
CA ARG A 93 3.53 -2.21 13.62
C ARG A 93 2.08 -2.56 13.30
N ALA A 94 1.26 -1.54 12.98
CA ALA A 94 -0.13 -1.75 12.56
C ALA A 94 -0.20 -2.56 11.26
N ALA A 95 0.68 -2.29 10.28
CA ALA A 95 0.72 -3.04 9.03
C ALA A 95 0.99 -4.53 9.26
N HIS A 96 1.96 -4.86 10.13
CA HIS A 96 2.26 -6.24 10.48
C HIS A 96 1.08 -6.93 11.17
N ALA A 97 0.45 -6.25 12.13
CA ALA A 97 -0.71 -6.79 12.84
C ALA A 97 -1.91 -7.03 11.88
N MET A 98 -2.18 -6.09 10.98
CA MET A 98 -3.22 -6.26 9.95
C MET A 98 -2.91 -7.41 9.01
N LEU A 99 -1.64 -7.58 8.63
CA LEU A 99 -1.23 -8.67 7.75
C LEU A 99 -1.45 -10.04 8.42
N GLU A 100 -1.11 -10.17 9.71
CA GLU A 100 -1.33 -11.38 10.51
C GLU A 100 -2.83 -11.70 10.67
N HIS A 101 -3.68 -10.70 10.88
CA HIS A 101 -5.13 -10.92 10.91
C HIS A 101 -5.68 -11.32 9.54
N LEU A 102 -5.18 -10.75 8.45
CA LEU A 102 -5.60 -11.12 7.09
C LEU A 102 -5.24 -12.57 6.71
N ASP A 103 -4.20 -13.13 7.34
CA ASP A 103 -3.80 -14.53 7.14
C ASP A 103 -4.85 -15.51 7.68
N LEU A 104 -5.63 -15.10 8.69
CA LEU A 104 -6.61 -15.96 9.37
C LEU A 104 -7.93 -16.08 8.62
N ASP A 105 -8.19 -15.21 7.63
CA ASP A 105 -9.43 -15.20 6.84
C ASP A 105 -9.33 -15.98 5.50
N THR A 106 -8.21 -16.68 5.27
CA THR A 106 -8.02 -17.50 4.06
C THR A 106 -8.13 -18.99 4.39
N GLU A 107 -9.35 -19.46 4.66
CA GLU A 107 -9.74 -20.88 4.61
C GLU A 107 -10.83 -21.11 3.55
#